data_AF-B5VZC5-F1
#
_entry.id   AF-B5VZC5-F1
#
_cell.length_a   1.000
_cell.length_b   1.000
_cell.length_c   1.000
_cell.angle_alpha   90.00
_cell.angle_beta   90.00
_cell.angle_gamma   90.00
#
_symmetry.space_group_name_H-M   'P 1'
#
loop_
_entity.id
_entity.type
_entity.pdbx_description
1 polymer ?
#
loop_
_entity_poly.entity_id
_entity_poly.type
_entity_poly.pdbx_seq_one_letter_code
_entity_poly.pdbx_strand_id
1 'polypeptide(L)' 'MDTAKLFMSGNSQAVLLPKSYRFSGDEVVIKRLGNAVVLLPKENPWQVMFDALEEFPED' A
#
# COMPACT_ATOMS: atom_id res chain seq x y z
N MET A 1 0.73 11.70 -11.20
CA MET A 1 1.14 10.33 -10.83
C MET A 1 2.49 10.43 -10.18
N ASP A 2 2.60 10.04 -8.92
CA ASP A 2 3.88 9.98 -8.23
C ASP A 2 4.58 8.67 -8.59
N THR A 3 5.91 8.69 -8.58
CA THR A 3 6.73 7.51 -8.83
C THR A 3 7.61 7.22 -7.62
N ALA A 4 7.96 5.96 -7.42
CA ALA A 4 8.86 5.53 -6.36
C ALA A 4 10.07 4.81 -6.99
N LYS A 5 11.23 4.97 -6.36
CA LYS A 5 12.46 4.33 -6.84
C LYS A 5 12.47 2.85 -6.43
N LEU A 6 12.72 1.98 -7.41
CA LEU A 6 13.09 0.59 -7.16
C LEU A 6 14.58 0.48 -6.90
N PHE A 7 14.95 -0.36 -5.94
CA PHE A 7 16.35 -0.66 -5.64
C PHE A 7 16.49 -2.09 -5.12
N MET A 8 17.72 -2.59 -5.07
CA MET A 8 18.04 -3.90 -4.51
C MET A 8 18.53 -3.75 -3.06
N SER A 9 18.04 -4.61 -2.18
CA SER A 9 18.54 -4.79 -0.81
C SER A 9 18.96 -6.25 -0.66
N GLY A 10 20.27 -6.51 -0.78
CA GLY A 10 20.77 -7.87 -0.94
C GLY A 10 20.16 -8.55 -2.17
N ASN A 11 19.55 -9.72 -1.98
CA ASN A 11 18.87 -10.49 -3.04
C ASN A 11 17.40 -10.11 -3.23
N SER A 12 16.89 -9.11 -2.49
CA SER A 12 15.50 -8.68 -2.54
C SER A 12 15.33 -7.38 -3.31
N GLN A 13 14.23 -7.24 -4.04
CA GLN A 13 13.82 -5.97 -4.62
C GLN A 13 12.99 -5.18 -3.59
N ALA A 14 13.23 -3.88 -3.49
CA ALA A 14 12.55 -2.98 -2.57
C ALA A 14 12.06 -1.72 -3.28
N VAL A 15 11.02 -1.09 -2.70
CA VAL A 15 10.47 0.20 -3.12
C VAL A 15 10.78 1.23 -2.05
N LEU A 16 11.37 2.37 -2.43
CA LEU A 16 11.53 3.49 -1.51
C LEU A 16 10.24 4.31 -1.46
N LEU A 17 9.42 4.11 -0.43
CA LEU A 17 8.16 4.83 -0.27
C LEU A 17 8.42 6.32 0.01
N PRO A 18 7.86 7.25 -0.81
CA PRO A 18 7.86 8.67 -0.48
C PRO A 18 7.12 8.92 0.84
N LYS A 19 7.42 10.04 1.51
CA LYS A 19 6.91 10.33 2.86
C LYS A 19 5.37 10.26 2.95
N SER A 20 4.66 10.71 1.92
CA SER A 20 3.19 10.70 1.82
C SER A 20 2.57 9.30 1.71
N TYR A 21 3.36 8.27 1.38
CA TYR A 21 2.90 6.89 1.15
C TYR A 21 3.39 5.91 2.23
N ARG A 22 3.94 6.40 3.34
CA ARG A 22 4.45 5.53 4.41
C ARG A 22 3.31 4.89 5.19
N PHE A 23 3.45 3.60 5.48
CA PHE A 23 2.57 2.89 6.40
C PHE A 23 2.97 3.17 7.85
N SER A 24 2.00 3.11 8.76
CA SER A 24 2.26 2.92 10.18
C SER A 24 2.55 1.45 10.48
N GLY A 25 3.41 1.18 11.46
CA GLY A 25 3.83 -0.18 11.83
C GLY A 25 5.07 -0.66 11.08
N ASP A 26 5.31 -1.97 11.14
CA ASP A 26 6.49 -2.65 10.59
C ASP A 26 6.16 -3.64 9.46
N GLU A 27 4.89 -4.01 9.29
CA GLU A 27 4.46 -5.02 8.32
C GLU A 27 3.22 -4.61 7.51
N VAL A 28 3.16 -5.11 6.27
CA VAL A 28 2.03 -4.95 5.35
C VAL A 28 1.63 -6.30 4.77
N VAL A 29 0.34 -6.45 4.46
CA VAL A 29 -0.16 -7.54 3.63
C VAL A 29 0.12 -7.22 2.18
N ILE A 30 0.65 -8.20 1.44
CA ILE A 30 0.95 -8.11 0.02
C ILE A 30 -0.03 -8.94 -0.81
N LYS A 31 -0.63 -8.34 -1.84
CA LYS A 31 -1.48 -9.05 -2.81
C LYS A 31 -1.09 -8.70 -4.23
N ARG A 32 -0.97 -9.71 -5.09
CA ARG A 32 -0.73 -9.51 -6.53
C ARG A 32 -2.06 -9.48 -7.29
N LEU A 33 -2.24 -8.46 -8.13
CA LEU A 33 -3.41 -8.31 -9.01
C LEU A 33 -2.89 -8.03 -10.42
N GLY A 34 -2.79 -9.07 -11.24
CA GLY A 34 -2.19 -8.96 -12.58
C GLY A 34 -0.73 -8.48 -12.50
N ASN A 35 -0.45 -7.36 -13.16
CA ASN A 35 0.87 -6.70 -13.14
C ASN A 35 1.05 -5.74 -11.94
N ALA A 36 0.04 -5.55 -11.11
CA ALA A 36 0.10 -4.70 -9.92
C ALA A 36 0.38 -5.49 -8.64
N VAL A 37 0.99 -4.82 -7.67
CA VAL A 37 1.13 -5.28 -6.28
C VAL A 37 0.41 -4.27 -5.39
N VAL A 38 -0.50 -4.76 -4.55
CA VAL A 38 -1.21 -3.96 -3.55
C VAL A 38 -0.60 -4.27 -2.19
N LEU A 39 -0.25 -3.22 -1.46
CA LEU A 39 0.20 -3.29 -0.07
C LEU A 39 -0.88 -2.69 0.81
N LEU A 40 -1.30 -3.43 1.84
CA LEU A 40 -2.32 -3.02 2.81
C LEU A 40 -1.72 -3.08 4.22
N PRO A 41 -2.13 -2.22 5.18
CA PRO A 41 -1.73 -2.35 6.57
C PRO A 41 -2.10 -3.73 7.12
N LYS A 42 -1.18 -4.40 7.83
CA LYS A 42 -1.44 -5.75 8.36
C LYS A 42 -2.51 -5.77 9.46
N GLU A 43 -2.50 -4.77 10.33
CA GLU A 43 -3.39 -4.72 11.50
C GLU A 43 -4.86 -4.48 11.11
N ASN A 44 -5.12 -3.78 10.01
CA ASN A 44 -6.47 -3.52 9.55
C ASN A 44 -6.56 -3.40 8.02
N PRO A 45 -6.43 -4.53 7.29
CA PRO A 45 -6.37 -4.51 5.82
C PRO A 45 -7.71 -4.13 5.17
N TRP A 46 -8.81 -4.20 5.92
CA TRP A 46 -10.15 -3.85 5.47
C TRP A 46 -10.53 -2.39 5.73
N GLN A 47 -9.74 -1.65 6.54
CA GLN A 47 -10.00 -0.24 6.81
C GLN A 47 -10.08 0.57 5.51
N VAL A 48 -9.18 0.29 4.55
CA VAL A 48 -9.17 0.99 3.27
C VAL A 48 -10.48 0.83 2.49
N MET A 49 -11.20 -0.29 2.69
CA MET A 49 -12.50 -0.53 2.08
C MET A 49 -13.60 0.24 2.81
N PHE A 50 -13.55 0.30 4.15
CA PHE A 50 -14.50 1.10 4.93
C PHE A 50 -14.33 2.59 4.66
N ASP A 51 -13.09 3.10 4.66
CA ASP A 51 -12.78 4.51 4.34
C ASP A 51 -13.31 4.86 2.94
N ALA A 52 -13.10 3.98 1.96
CA ALA A 52 -13.61 4.18 0.60
C ALA A 52 -15.14 4.18 0.53
N LEU A 53 -15.84 3.44 1.39
CA LEU A 53 -17.30 3.45 1.46
C LEU A 53 -17.84 4.75 2.07
N GLU A 54 -17.12 5.35 3.03
CA GLU A 54 -17.49 6.64 3.65
C GLU A 54 -17.34 7.83 2.69
N GLU A 55 -16.54 7.72 1.62
CA GLU A 55 -16.42 8.75 0.59
C GLU A 55 -17.63 8.79 -0.37
N PHE A 56 -18.53 7.81 -0.32
CA PHE A 56 -19.77 7.84 -1.09
C PHE A 56 -20.80 8.73 -0.37
N PRO A 57 -21.37 9.75 -1.04
CA PRO A 57 -22.45 10.54 -0.45
C PRO A 57 -23.67 9.65 -0.17
N GLU A 58 -24.34 9.89 0.96
CA GLU A 58 -25.72 9.41 1.13
C GLU A 58 -26.57 10.14 0.10
N ASP A 59 -27.31 9.38 -0.72
CA ASP A 59 -28.19 9.90 -1.78
C ASP A 59 -29.17 10.99 -1.28
#